data_AF-A0A7X7MM58-F1
#
_entry.id   AF-A0A7X7MM58-F1
#
_cell.length_a   1.000
_cell.length_b   1.000
_cell.length_c   1.000
_cell.angle_alpha   90.00
_cell.angle_beta   90.00
_cell.angle_gamma   90.00
#
_symmetry.space_group_name_H-M   'P 1'
#
loop_
_entity.id
_entity.type
_entity.pdbx_description
1 polymer ?
#
loop_
_entity_poly.entity_id
_entity_poly.type
_entity_poly.pdbx_seq_one_letter_code
_entity_poly.pdbx_strand_id
1 'polypeptide(L)'
;MKDRIHAHLVGLVLAACVRGAWAETTVDPAHAYAYAANAGWVNAAADVSHGVQIGTSYCAGFLWSPALGWIGWGSAPTNGWLYTNLSGDDWGVNHDGLGRLTGYAYGANIGWVNFEQTYGKPRVDLRTGVMSGAAWSPNVGWISFSNAVAHVRMARLETGPDSDGDGIGDPWEYLMAGGLARLQAGGSDWDEDGVPDLAEFWAGTDPLDALSGLRISQFARSGGMDQVTWPGLPTRLYRLEWRASLAAGDGWSDSGAGVIAGSKKGSMIRTVEAPAAAQRFYRVRALMPFSE
;
A
#
# COMPACT_ATOMS: atom_id res chain seq x y z
N MET A 1 -34.77 -56.30 -1.28
CA MET A 1 -34.10 -55.21 -2.02
C MET A 1 -35.03 -54.00 -1.98
N LYS A 2 -34.79 -53.08 -1.05
CA LYS A 2 -35.51 -51.81 -0.94
C LYS A 2 -34.45 -50.72 -0.97
N ASP A 3 -34.37 -50.03 -2.09
CA ASP A 3 -33.48 -48.89 -2.31
C ASP A 3 -33.90 -47.72 -1.41
N ARG A 4 -32.96 -47.20 -0.63
CA ARG A 4 -33.09 -45.93 0.10
C ARG A 4 -32.09 -44.94 -0.50
N ILE A 5 -32.59 -44.12 -1.42
CA ILE A 5 -31.91 -42.92 -1.91
C ILE A 5 -31.85 -41.93 -0.73
N HIS A 6 -30.66 -41.72 -0.19
CA HIS A 6 -30.40 -40.66 0.79
C HIS A 6 -30.03 -39.40 0.02
N ALA A 7 -30.95 -38.43 -0.03
CA ALA A 7 -30.66 -37.08 -0.47
C ALA A 7 -29.89 -36.37 0.64
N HIS A 8 -28.58 -36.14 0.43
CA HIS A 8 -27.80 -35.28 1.30
C HIS A 8 -28.01 -33.82 0.87
N LEU A 9 -28.79 -33.11 1.68
CA LEU A 9 -28.90 -31.65 1.66
C LEU A 9 -27.54 -31.08 2.10
N VAL A 10 -26.71 -30.64 1.16
CA VAL A 10 -25.49 -29.88 1.49
C VAL A 10 -25.93 -28.48 1.88
N GLY A 11 -25.86 -28.19 3.18
CA GLY A 11 -26.20 -26.89 3.75
C GLY A 11 -25.29 -25.80 3.21
N LEU A 12 -25.90 -24.77 2.63
CA LEU A 12 -25.29 -23.49 2.32
C LEU A 12 -24.82 -22.87 3.65
N VAL A 13 -23.52 -22.91 3.92
CA VAL A 13 -22.93 -22.07 4.96
C VAL A 13 -22.95 -20.65 4.41
N LEU A 14 -23.90 -19.83 4.90
CA LEU A 14 -23.75 -18.38 4.83
C LEU A 14 -22.48 -18.03 5.60
N ALA A 15 -21.39 -17.81 4.88
CA ALA A 15 -20.26 -17.08 5.42
C ALA A 15 -20.79 -15.70 5.81
N ALA A 16 -20.86 -15.43 7.10
CA ALA A 16 -21.09 -14.08 7.60
C ALA A 16 -20.01 -13.19 6.96
N CYS A 17 -20.44 -12.10 6.31
CA CYS A 17 -19.55 -11.04 5.85
C CYS A 17 -18.76 -10.53 7.06
N VAL A 18 -17.55 -11.06 7.25
CA VAL A 18 -16.57 -10.43 8.11
C VAL A 18 -16.16 -9.20 7.32
N ARG A 19 -16.69 -8.03 7.70
CA ARG A 19 -16.08 -6.77 7.26
C ARG A 19 -14.61 -6.91 7.61
N GLY A 20 -13.73 -6.88 6.62
CA GLY A 20 -12.28 -6.86 6.84
C GLY A 20 -11.97 -5.69 7.77
N ALA A 21 -11.75 -6.00 9.05
CA ALA A 21 -11.31 -4.98 10.00
C ALA A 21 -9.87 -4.65 9.66
N TRP A 22 -9.54 -3.36 9.62
CA TRP A 22 -8.16 -2.93 9.53
C TRP A 22 -7.35 -3.56 10.67
N ALA A 23 -6.15 -4.06 10.36
CA ALA A 23 -5.26 -4.71 11.33
C ALA A 23 -4.78 -3.75 12.43
N GLU A 24 -3.93 -4.20 13.36
CA GLU A 24 -3.26 -3.34 14.37
C GLU A 24 -2.60 -2.11 13.73
N THR A 25 -2.09 -1.14 14.50
CA THR A 25 -1.42 0.04 13.92
C THR A 25 -0.36 -0.31 12.86
N THR A 26 -0.24 0.50 11.81
CA THR A 26 0.84 0.38 10.80
C THR A 26 2.14 1.04 11.24
N VAL A 27 2.14 1.73 12.39
CA VAL A 27 3.26 2.51 12.90
C VAL A 27 4.30 1.59 13.52
N ASP A 28 5.58 1.85 13.24
CA ASP A 28 6.71 1.22 13.93
C ASP A 28 6.73 1.69 15.40
N PRO A 29 6.57 0.78 16.39
CA PRO A 29 6.55 1.15 17.80
C PRO A 29 7.83 1.85 18.27
N ALA A 30 8.98 1.61 17.62
CA ALA A 30 10.24 2.27 17.95
C ALA A 30 10.29 3.74 17.49
N HIS A 31 9.45 4.12 16.53
CA HIS A 31 9.42 5.43 15.89
C HIS A 31 7.97 5.92 15.75
N ALA A 32 7.28 6.04 16.89
CA ALA A 32 5.84 6.31 16.91
C ALA A 32 5.46 7.77 17.20
N TYR A 33 6.43 8.64 17.48
CA TYR A 33 6.12 9.96 18.07
C TYR A 33 6.23 11.11 17.07
N ALA A 34 5.11 11.80 16.91
CA ALA A 34 5.01 13.15 16.39
C ALA A 34 5.15 14.18 17.54
N TYR A 35 5.35 15.45 17.20
CA TYR A 35 5.54 16.52 18.18
C TYR A 35 4.76 17.77 17.83
N ALA A 36 4.05 18.32 18.81
CA ALA A 36 3.36 19.60 18.70
C ALA A 36 3.97 20.58 19.72
N ALA A 37 4.45 21.74 19.26
CA ALA A 37 5.17 22.68 20.13
C ALA A 37 4.34 23.13 21.35
N ASN A 38 3.03 23.25 21.19
CA ASN A 38 2.11 23.71 22.25
C ASN A 38 1.48 22.57 23.07
N ALA A 39 1.80 21.31 22.77
CA ALA A 39 1.17 20.15 23.42
C ALA A 39 2.11 18.98 23.71
N GLY A 40 3.36 19.03 23.25
CA GLY A 40 4.35 17.99 23.44
C GLY A 40 4.17 16.80 22.49
N TRP A 41 4.49 15.62 22.98
CA TRP A 41 4.52 14.38 22.21
C TRP A 41 3.11 13.86 21.87
N VAL A 42 2.97 13.35 20.66
CA VAL A 42 1.76 12.73 20.12
C VAL A 42 2.13 11.35 19.60
N ASN A 43 1.56 10.30 20.18
CA ASN A 43 1.85 8.91 19.85
C ASN A 43 0.94 8.45 18.69
N ALA A 44 1.52 8.18 17.52
CA ALA A 44 0.82 7.68 16.35
C ALA A 44 0.52 6.17 16.41
N ALA A 45 1.29 5.40 17.18
CA ALA A 45 0.95 4.01 17.46
C ALA A 45 -0.19 3.88 18.49
N ALA A 46 -0.49 4.95 19.23
CA ALA A 46 -1.49 5.05 20.29
C ALA A 46 -1.51 3.83 21.23
N ASP A 47 -2.43 2.89 21.03
CA ASP A 47 -2.49 1.58 21.67
C ASP A 47 -2.61 0.46 20.62
N VAL A 48 -2.57 -0.80 21.08
CA VAL A 48 -2.58 -2.00 20.22
C VAL A 48 -3.78 -2.10 19.27
N SER A 49 -4.90 -1.46 19.59
CA SER A 49 -6.16 -1.60 18.86
C SER A 49 -6.58 -0.38 18.06
N HIS A 50 -6.04 0.80 18.38
CA HIS A 50 -6.55 2.07 17.84
C HIS A 50 -5.51 2.89 17.09
N GLY A 51 -4.23 2.52 17.11
CA GLY A 51 -3.19 3.33 16.48
C GLY A 51 -3.43 3.59 14.99
N VAL A 52 -2.74 4.59 14.46
CA VAL A 52 -2.89 5.01 13.07
C VAL A 52 -2.64 3.83 12.13
N GLN A 53 -3.48 3.72 11.12
CA GLN A 53 -3.30 2.81 10.01
C GLN A 53 -3.22 3.64 8.73
N ILE A 54 -2.11 3.53 8.02
CA ILE A 54 -1.94 4.17 6.72
C ILE A 54 -2.11 3.10 5.65
N GLY A 55 -3.14 3.27 4.81
CA GLY A 55 -3.39 2.41 3.68
C GLY A 55 -2.90 2.98 2.36
N THR A 56 -3.09 2.22 1.28
CA THR A 56 -2.73 2.61 -0.09
C THR A 56 -3.46 3.88 -0.56
N SER A 57 -4.72 4.06 -0.18
CA SER A 57 -5.58 5.17 -0.66
C SER A 57 -6.07 6.12 0.44
N TYR A 58 -6.19 5.64 1.68
CA TYR A 58 -6.62 6.45 2.81
C TYR A 58 -6.06 5.91 4.12
N CYS A 59 -6.25 6.67 5.21
CA CYS A 59 -5.83 6.30 6.54
C CYS A 59 -7.04 6.14 7.48
N ALA A 60 -6.80 5.44 8.58
CA ALA A 60 -7.78 5.25 9.64
C ALA A 60 -7.07 5.20 11.01
N GLY A 61 -7.85 5.00 12.06
CA GLY A 61 -7.35 4.88 13.42
C GLY A 61 -7.08 6.25 14.06
N PHE A 62 -6.27 6.24 15.12
CA PHE A 62 -6.14 7.36 16.03
C PHE A 62 -4.70 7.58 16.47
N LEU A 63 -4.36 8.84 16.71
CA LEU A 63 -3.24 9.24 17.55
C LEU A 63 -3.73 9.51 18.96
N TRP A 64 -2.81 9.40 19.91
CA TRP A 64 -3.08 9.75 21.29
C TRP A 64 -2.00 10.68 21.85
N SER A 65 -2.44 11.67 22.63
CA SER A 65 -1.56 12.49 23.45
C SER A 65 -2.22 12.74 24.81
N PRO A 66 -1.47 12.74 25.93
CA PRO A 66 -2.01 13.14 27.22
C PRO A 66 -2.57 14.58 27.21
N ALA A 67 -2.00 15.47 26.39
CA ALA A 67 -2.39 16.87 26.32
C ALA A 67 -3.55 17.13 25.35
N LEU A 68 -3.67 16.32 24.29
CA LEU A 68 -4.65 16.54 23.22
C LEU A 68 -5.81 15.54 23.25
N GLY A 69 -5.67 14.43 23.96
CA GLY A 69 -6.56 13.28 23.87
C GLY A 69 -6.40 12.52 22.55
N TRP A 70 -7.49 11.89 22.13
CA TRP A 70 -7.57 11.13 20.88
C TRP A 70 -7.75 12.04 19.67
N ILE A 71 -7.03 11.76 18.60
CA ILE A 71 -7.11 12.45 17.31
C ILE A 71 -7.34 11.38 16.23
N GLY A 72 -8.55 11.26 15.73
CA GLY A 72 -8.92 10.28 14.71
C GLY A 72 -8.52 10.74 13.31
N TRP A 73 -8.06 9.81 12.47
CA TRP A 73 -7.71 10.03 11.06
C TRP A 73 -8.82 9.60 10.09
N GLY A 74 -10.00 9.31 10.64
CA GLY A 74 -11.13 8.73 9.94
C GLY A 74 -11.33 7.27 10.36
N SER A 75 -12.40 6.66 9.86
CA SER A 75 -12.74 5.25 10.10
C SER A 75 -12.82 4.44 8.82
N ALA A 76 -13.58 4.93 7.84
CA ALA A 76 -13.64 4.42 6.48
C ALA A 76 -14.39 5.45 5.63
N PRO A 77 -13.97 5.69 4.38
CA PRO A 77 -14.67 6.59 3.48
C PRO A 77 -16.01 5.99 3.03
N THR A 78 -17.00 6.84 2.80
CA THR A 78 -18.36 6.41 2.43
C THR A 78 -18.39 5.61 1.13
N ASN A 79 -17.49 5.92 0.19
CA ASN A 79 -17.37 5.23 -1.09
C ASN A 79 -16.42 4.02 -1.05
N GLY A 80 -15.80 3.72 0.10
CA GLY A 80 -14.89 2.59 0.29
C GLY A 80 -13.43 2.85 -0.09
N TRP A 81 -13.08 3.96 -0.77
CA TRP A 81 -11.72 4.18 -1.28
C TRP A 81 -11.10 5.56 -1.04
N LEU A 82 -11.88 6.62 -0.85
CA LEU A 82 -11.37 7.98 -0.64
C LEU A 82 -12.37 8.84 0.14
N TYR A 83 -11.90 9.50 1.20
CA TYR A 83 -12.71 10.49 1.90
C TYR A 83 -12.92 11.69 0.99
N THR A 84 -14.17 12.01 0.67
CA THR A 84 -14.51 13.22 -0.09
C THR A 84 -14.22 14.48 0.72
N ASN A 85 -14.28 14.38 2.06
CA ASN A 85 -14.08 15.48 2.98
C ASN A 85 -15.04 16.67 2.71
N LEU A 86 -16.26 16.36 2.25
CA LEU A 86 -17.31 17.34 1.94
C LEU A 86 -18.43 17.39 2.98
N SER A 87 -18.43 16.48 3.96
CA SER A 87 -19.44 16.42 5.01
C SER A 87 -18.82 16.02 6.37
N GLY A 88 -19.58 16.21 7.44
CA GLY A 88 -19.19 15.74 8.78
C GLY A 88 -19.28 14.23 8.96
N ASP A 89 -19.86 13.51 8.00
CA ASP A 89 -20.03 12.05 8.04
C ASP A 89 -18.97 11.32 7.19
N ASP A 90 -18.28 12.04 6.29
CA ASP A 90 -17.23 11.51 5.42
C ASP A 90 -15.97 12.37 5.49
N TRP A 91 -15.20 12.14 6.54
CA TRP A 91 -13.96 12.86 6.83
C TRP A 91 -12.84 11.89 7.18
N GLY A 92 -11.62 12.29 6.84
CA GLY A 92 -10.43 11.54 7.17
C GLY A 92 -9.22 11.98 6.38
N VAL A 93 -8.10 11.32 6.65
CA VAL A 93 -6.83 11.56 5.99
C VAL A 93 -6.70 10.62 4.79
N ASN A 94 -6.60 11.17 3.60
CA ASN A 94 -6.35 10.46 2.36
C ASN A 94 -4.85 10.28 2.11
N HIS A 95 -4.49 9.24 1.38
CA HIS A 95 -3.14 8.97 0.89
C HIS A 95 -3.17 8.84 -0.63
N ASP A 96 -2.33 9.59 -1.34
CA ASP A 96 -2.35 9.63 -2.81
C ASP A 96 -1.63 8.46 -3.49
N GLY A 97 -1.27 7.41 -2.74
CA GLY A 97 -0.43 6.31 -3.20
C GLY A 97 1.04 6.66 -3.42
N LEU A 98 1.41 7.95 -3.44
CA LEU A 98 2.78 8.47 -3.65
C LEU A 98 3.42 9.00 -2.37
N GLY A 99 2.76 8.81 -1.23
CA GLY A 99 3.22 9.26 0.07
C GLY A 99 2.52 10.53 0.56
N ARG A 100 1.82 11.31 -0.25
CA ARG A 100 1.23 12.58 0.22
C ARG A 100 -0.04 12.32 1.02
N LEU A 101 -0.18 13.04 2.12
CA LEU A 101 -1.35 12.97 3.00
C LEU A 101 -2.18 14.23 2.89
N THR A 102 -3.49 14.10 2.71
CA THR A 102 -4.43 15.23 2.58
C THR A 102 -5.72 15.00 3.36
N GLY A 103 -6.51 16.04 3.60
CA GLY A 103 -7.81 15.93 4.25
C GLY A 103 -7.78 16.35 5.71
N TYR A 104 -8.59 15.69 6.55
CA TYR A 104 -8.84 16.15 7.91
C TYR A 104 -8.75 15.02 8.93
N ALA A 105 -8.15 15.32 10.07
CA ALA A 105 -8.27 14.56 11.29
C ALA A 105 -9.06 15.36 12.32
N TYR A 106 -9.61 14.69 13.33
CA TYR A 106 -10.46 15.31 14.34
C TYR A 106 -10.13 14.81 15.74
N GLY A 107 -9.96 15.72 16.68
CA GLY A 107 -9.87 15.38 18.11
C GLY A 107 -10.92 16.14 18.91
N ALA A 108 -11.64 15.44 19.80
CA ALA A 108 -12.74 16.05 20.57
C ALA A 108 -12.30 17.26 21.42
N ASN A 109 -11.04 17.29 21.87
CA ASN A 109 -10.49 18.37 22.69
C ASN A 109 -9.87 19.50 21.87
N ILE A 110 -9.53 19.26 20.60
CA ILE A 110 -8.74 20.18 19.77
C ILE A 110 -9.41 20.59 18.46
N GLY A 111 -10.55 19.99 18.14
CA GLY A 111 -11.25 20.18 16.87
C GLY A 111 -10.49 19.60 15.68
N TRP A 112 -10.69 20.25 14.53
CA TRP A 112 -10.11 19.82 13.25
C TRP A 112 -8.60 20.02 13.17
N VAL A 113 -7.95 19.08 12.50
CA VAL A 113 -6.53 19.07 12.17
C VAL A 113 -6.43 18.88 10.66
N ASN A 114 -5.88 19.88 9.97
CA ASN A 114 -5.80 19.94 8.52
C ASN A 114 -4.48 19.35 7.99
N PHE A 115 -4.59 18.42 7.03
CA PHE A 115 -3.49 17.85 6.27
C PHE A 115 -3.42 18.54 4.91
N GLU A 116 -2.55 19.55 4.81
CA GLU A 116 -2.50 20.42 3.63
C GLU A 116 -1.10 20.46 3.00
N GLN A 117 -1.04 20.69 1.69
CA GLN A 117 0.19 20.53 0.89
C GLN A 117 0.88 21.86 0.53
N THR A 118 0.41 22.99 1.07
CA THR A 118 0.98 24.33 0.88
C THR A 118 2.15 24.56 1.83
N TYR A 119 1.96 24.34 3.13
CA TYR A 119 2.96 24.60 4.16
C TYR A 119 3.39 23.33 4.89
N GLY A 120 2.42 22.57 5.42
CA GLY A 120 2.62 21.37 6.21
C GLY A 120 3.24 20.23 5.43
N LYS A 121 2.76 20.00 4.20
CA LYS A 121 3.23 18.96 3.26
C LYS A 121 3.44 17.60 3.94
N PRO A 122 2.48 17.12 4.75
CA PRO A 122 2.63 15.83 5.42
C PRO A 122 2.75 14.74 4.36
N ARG A 123 3.76 13.89 4.52
CA ARG A 123 4.03 12.80 3.61
C ARG A 123 4.73 11.62 4.28
N VAL A 124 4.55 10.44 3.71
CA VAL A 124 5.27 9.21 3.99
C VAL A 124 6.31 9.01 2.89
N ASP A 125 7.54 8.68 3.27
CA ASP A 125 8.52 8.17 2.33
C ASP A 125 8.32 6.66 2.13
N LEU A 126 7.79 6.24 0.97
CA LEU A 126 7.43 4.85 0.69
C LEU A 126 8.61 3.86 0.61
N ARG A 127 9.85 4.34 0.71
CA ARG A 127 11.03 3.46 0.79
C ARG A 127 11.45 3.23 2.23
N THR A 128 11.34 4.24 3.08
CA THR A 128 11.85 4.18 4.46
C THR A 128 10.75 4.05 5.51
N GLY A 129 9.51 4.41 5.16
CA GLY A 129 8.37 4.51 6.05
C GLY A 129 8.35 5.80 6.86
N VAL A 130 9.40 6.62 6.78
CA VAL A 130 9.53 7.83 7.60
C VAL A 130 8.53 8.87 7.13
N MET A 131 7.74 9.38 8.07
CA MET A 131 6.85 10.50 7.85
C MET A 131 7.61 11.82 7.97
N SER A 132 7.17 12.82 7.21
CA SER A 132 7.71 14.19 7.27
C SER A 132 6.60 15.20 7.06
N GLY A 133 6.90 16.47 7.29
CA GLY A 133 5.91 17.54 7.28
C GLY A 133 5.09 17.60 8.57
N ALA A 134 4.01 18.38 8.54
CA ALA A 134 3.17 18.64 9.69
C ALA A 134 1.70 18.81 9.29
N ALA A 135 0.80 18.57 10.24
CA ALA A 135 -0.62 18.91 10.14
C ALA A 135 -0.96 20.09 11.06
N TRP A 136 -1.93 20.92 10.67
CA TRP A 136 -2.24 22.16 11.38
C TRP A 136 -3.58 22.09 12.10
N SER A 137 -3.61 22.48 13.37
CA SER A 137 -4.85 22.73 14.11
C SER A 137 -4.91 24.19 14.55
N PRO A 138 -6.07 24.87 14.46
CA PRO A 138 -6.22 26.22 15.02
C PRO A 138 -6.03 26.25 16.55
N ASN A 139 -6.30 25.15 17.25
CA ASN A 139 -6.27 25.10 18.72
C ASN A 139 -4.94 24.60 19.29
N VAL A 140 -4.06 24.03 18.46
CA VAL A 140 -2.76 23.46 18.88
C VAL A 140 -1.59 24.07 18.11
N GLY A 141 -1.81 24.55 16.88
CA GLY A 141 -0.76 24.87 15.93
C GLY A 141 -0.31 23.62 15.16
N TRP A 142 0.98 23.58 14.82
CA TRP A 142 1.57 22.50 14.02
C TRP A 142 1.84 21.25 14.85
N ILE A 143 1.39 20.10 14.34
CA ILE A 143 1.76 18.77 14.79
C ILE A 143 2.74 18.21 13.75
N SER A 144 4.03 18.18 14.06
CA SER A 144 5.09 17.72 13.15
C SER A 144 5.29 16.22 13.26
N PHE A 145 5.35 15.53 12.12
CA PHE A 145 5.62 14.09 12.05
C PHE A 145 7.11 13.74 12.08
N SER A 146 7.98 14.73 11.95
CA SER A 146 9.43 14.55 12.06
C SER A 146 10.10 15.82 12.57
N ASN A 147 11.12 15.64 13.40
CA ASN A 147 12.04 16.69 13.83
C ASN A 147 13.45 16.09 14.05
N ALA A 148 14.35 16.85 14.67
CA ALA A 148 15.73 16.41 14.90
C ALA A 148 15.88 15.29 15.94
N VAL A 149 14.85 15.02 16.75
CA VAL A 149 14.89 14.09 17.90
C VAL A 149 14.00 12.87 17.69
N ALA A 150 12.89 13.01 16.98
CA ALA A 150 11.94 11.93 16.72
C ALA A 150 11.24 12.09 15.37
N HIS A 151 10.73 10.98 14.86
CA HIS A 151 9.87 10.93 13.69
C HIS A 151 8.88 9.78 13.84
N VAL A 152 7.74 9.92 13.17
CA VAL A 152 6.82 8.81 12.95
C VAL A 152 7.34 7.99 11.77
N ARG A 153 7.35 6.66 11.91
CA ARG A 153 7.69 5.73 10.84
C ARG A 153 6.61 4.67 10.73
N MET A 154 6.23 4.30 9.52
CA MET A 154 5.41 3.12 9.29
C MET A 154 6.27 1.86 9.12
N ALA A 155 5.78 0.76 9.67
CA ALA A 155 6.34 -0.58 9.53
C ALA A 155 5.72 -1.34 8.36
N ARG A 156 4.47 -1.02 7.97
CA ARG A 156 3.77 -1.59 6.82
C ARG A 156 2.76 -0.62 6.21
N LEU A 157 2.18 -0.99 5.06
CA LEU A 157 1.07 -0.29 4.42
C LEU A 157 -0.14 -1.24 4.34
N GLU A 158 -1.32 -0.77 4.70
CA GLU A 158 -2.55 -1.56 4.55
C GLU A 158 -3.08 -1.48 3.12
N THR A 159 -3.51 -2.63 2.58
CA THR A 159 -4.25 -2.69 1.32
C THR A 159 -5.68 -2.17 1.45
N GLY A 160 -6.16 -2.04 2.70
CA GLY A 160 -7.55 -1.80 3.03
C GLY A 160 -8.30 -3.12 3.27
N PRO A 161 -9.62 -3.03 3.56
CA PRO A 161 -10.48 -4.21 3.67
C PRO A 161 -10.47 -5.03 2.37
N ASP A 162 -10.74 -6.32 2.49
CA ASP A 162 -10.91 -7.29 1.40
C ASP A 162 -12.20 -8.06 1.73
N SER A 163 -13.32 -7.56 1.20
CA SER A 163 -14.68 -7.94 1.62
C SER A 163 -15.17 -9.22 0.95
N ASP A 164 -14.67 -9.55 -0.24
CA ASP A 164 -14.96 -10.81 -0.93
C ASP A 164 -13.85 -11.87 -0.81
N GLY A 165 -12.73 -11.51 -0.17
CA GLY A 165 -11.74 -12.44 0.36
C GLY A 165 -10.83 -13.03 -0.71
N ASP A 166 -10.60 -12.29 -1.79
CA ASP A 166 -9.85 -12.76 -2.95
C ASP A 166 -8.36 -12.33 -2.89
N GLY A 167 -7.99 -11.46 -1.94
CA GLY A 167 -6.64 -10.94 -1.75
C GLY A 167 -6.37 -9.63 -2.48
N ILE A 168 -7.37 -9.03 -3.11
CA ILE A 168 -7.37 -7.67 -3.66
C ILE A 168 -8.07 -6.76 -2.64
N GLY A 169 -7.52 -5.56 -2.41
CA GLY A 169 -8.14 -4.64 -1.45
C GLY A 169 -9.32 -3.88 -2.06
N ASP A 170 -10.46 -3.84 -1.37
CA ASP A 170 -11.67 -3.09 -1.73
C ASP A 170 -11.34 -1.66 -2.24
N PRO A 171 -10.47 -0.87 -1.58
CA PRO A 171 -10.20 0.50 -2.03
C PRO A 171 -9.60 0.56 -3.43
N TRP A 172 -8.80 -0.44 -3.80
CA TRP A 172 -8.20 -0.51 -5.13
C TRP A 172 -9.20 -0.99 -6.17
N GLU A 173 -10.05 -1.96 -5.84
CA GLU A 173 -11.10 -2.43 -6.76
C GLU A 173 -12.14 -1.35 -7.05
N TYR A 174 -12.57 -0.61 -6.03
CA TYR A 174 -13.45 0.54 -6.22
C TYR A 174 -12.80 1.63 -7.06
N LEU A 175 -11.49 1.87 -6.87
CA LEU A 175 -10.75 2.87 -7.64
C LEU A 175 -10.62 2.46 -9.12
N MET A 176 -10.28 1.20 -9.39
CA MET A 176 -10.00 0.71 -10.74
C MET A 176 -11.27 0.33 -11.49
N ALA A 177 -12.18 -0.41 -10.85
CA ALA A 177 -13.32 -1.07 -11.48
C ALA A 177 -14.69 -0.58 -10.99
N GLY A 178 -14.74 0.27 -9.96
CA GLY A 178 -15.99 0.79 -9.41
C GLY A 178 -16.76 -0.20 -8.53
N GLY A 179 -16.16 -1.32 -8.14
CA GLY A 179 -16.74 -2.30 -7.23
C GLY A 179 -15.97 -3.62 -7.20
N LEU A 180 -16.36 -4.50 -6.27
CA LEU A 180 -15.64 -5.73 -5.90
C LEU A 180 -15.80 -6.88 -6.92
N ALA A 181 -16.87 -6.88 -7.71
CA ALA A 181 -17.23 -8.07 -8.48
C ALA A 181 -16.41 -8.27 -9.78
N ARG A 182 -15.68 -7.25 -10.23
CA ARG A 182 -15.09 -7.23 -11.58
C ARG A 182 -13.67 -7.77 -11.63
N LEU A 183 -12.86 -7.39 -10.65
CA LEU A 183 -11.47 -7.80 -10.54
C LEU A 183 -11.44 -8.96 -9.57
N GLN A 184 -10.78 -10.06 -9.95
CA GLN A 184 -10.81 -11.26 -9.12
C GLN A 184 -9.45 -11.92 -9.03
N ALA A 185 -9.22 -12.65 -7.94
CA ALA A 185 -8.11 -13.60 -7.89
C ALA A 185 -8.35 -14.84 -8.80
N GLY A 186 -7.53 -15.87 -8.62
CA GLY A 186 -7.75 -17.17 -9.29
C GLY A 186 -7.45 -17.18 -10.80
N GLY A 187 -6.72 -16.19 -11.31
CA GLY A 187 -6.33 -16.12 -12.72
C GLY A 187 -7.30 -15.33 -13.61
N SER A 188 -8.25 -14.60 -13.03
CA SER A 188 -8.95 -13.53 -13.77
C SER A 188 -7.92 -12.55 -14.31
N ASP A 189 -8.14 -12.12 -15.55
CA ASP A 189 -7.29 -11.27 -16.37
C ASP A 189 -8.27 -10.45 -17.22
N TRP A 190 -8.71 -9.33 -16.65
CA TRP A 190 -9.88 -8.61 -17.17
C TRP A 190 -9.62 -7.96 -18.53
N ASP A 191 -8.41 -7.47 -18.77
CA ASP A 191 -8.02 -6.80 -20.01
C ASP A 191 -7.33 -7.71 -21.04
N GLU A 192 -7.20 -9.01 -20.71
CA GLU A 192 -6.68 -10.08 -21.57
C GLU A 192 -5.21 -9.89 -21.99
N ASP A 193 -4.39 -9.29 -21.13
CA ASP A 193 -2.97 -9.02 -21.40
C ASP A 193 -2.02 -10.16 -20.97
N GLY A 194 -2.57 -11.20 -20.32
CA GLY A 194 -1.85 -12.35 -19.79
C GLY A 194 -1.32 -12.16 -18.37
N VAL A 195 -1.59 -11.03 -17.72
CA VAL A 195 -1.27 -10.75 -16.31
C VAL A 195 -2.56 -10.84 -15.49
N PRO A 196 -2.65 -11.74 -14.50
CA PRO A 196 -3.85 -11.82 -13.68
C PRO A 196 -4.09 -10.56 -12.84
N ASP A 197 -5.36 -10.19 -12.61
CA ASP A 197 -5.79 -8.99 -11.86
C ASP A 197 -5.10 -8.90 -10.48
N LEU A 198 -4.95 -10.03 -9.79
CA LEU A 198 -4.24 -10.10 -8.51
C LEU A 198 -2.75 -9.72 -8.66
N ALA A 199 -2.09 -10.19 -9.73
CA ALA A 199 -0.69 -9.83 -9.98
C ALA A 199 -0.56 -8.34 -10.32
N GLU A 200 -1.54 -7.77 -11.01
CA GLU A 200 -1.61 -6.35 -11.31
C GLU A 200 -1.82 -5.49 -10.08
N PHE A 201 -2.69 -5.91 -9.16
CA PHE A 201 -2.87 -5.28 -7.86
C PHE A 201 -1.53 -5.15 -7.10
N TRP A 202 -0.78 -6.26 -6.99
CA TRP A 202 0.54 -6.25 -6.37
C TRP A 202 1.56 -5.42 -7.17
N ALA A 203 1.47 -5.41 -8.50
CA ALA A 203 2.33 -4.62 -9.37
C ALA A 203 1.93 -3.13 -9.46
N GLY A 204 0.73 -2.77 -8.99
CA GLY A 204 0.14 -1.45 -9.12
C GLY A 204 -0.24 -1.05 -10.54
N THR A 205 -0.33 -2.01 -11.47
CA THR A 205 -0.72 -1.77 -12.87
C THR A 205 -2.24 -1.60 -12.97
N ASP A 206 -2.71 -1.15 -14.14
CA ASP A 206 -4.12 -0.86 -14.38
C ASP A 206 -4.76 -2.06 -15.08
N PRO A 207 -5.66 -2.80 -14.41
CA PRO A 207 -6.26 -4.03 -14.93
C PRO A 207 -7.33 -3.80 -15.99
N LEU A 208 -7.52 -2.55 -16.41
CA LEU A 208 -8.38 -2.16 -17.52
C LEU A 208 -7.57 -1.67 -18.73
N ASP A 209 -6.24 -1.71 -18.67
CA ASP A 209 -5.32 -1.29 -19.73
C ASP A 209 -4.24 -2.35 -19.99
N ALA A 210 -4.45 -3.15 -21.04
CA ALA A 210 -3.56 -4.24 -21.45
C ALA A 210 -2.12 -3.80 -21.81
N LEU A 211 -1.84 -2.50 -21.85
CA LEU A 211 -0.49 -1.96 -22.04
C LEU A 211 0.24 -1.69 -20.72
N SER A 212 -0.45 -1.74 -19.59
CA SER A 212 0.04 -1.32 -18.28
C SER A 212 0.86 -2.40 -17.56
N GLY A 213 0.68 -3.68 -17.92
CA GLY A 213 1.30 -4.83 -17.27
C GLY A 213 2.82 -4.76 -17.09
N LEU A 214 3.30 -5.26 -15.94
CA LEU A 214 4.72 -5.30 -15.60
C LEU A 214 5.45 -6.38 -16.41
N ARG A 215 6.26 -5.95 -17.39
CA ARG A 215 7.08 -6.84 -18.23
C ARG A 215 8.45 -6.27 -18.53
N ILE A 216 9.42 -7.15 -18.78
CA ILE A 216 10.71 -6.72 -19.33
C ILE A 216 10.47 -6.25 -20.76
N SER A 217 10.69 -4.96 -21.02
CA SER A 217 10.44 -4.31 -22.30
C SER A 217 11.68 -4.25 -23.19
N GLN A 218 12.87 -4.32 -22.61
CA GLN A 218 14.12 -4.36 -23.36
C GLN A 218 15.20 -5.14 -22.59
N PHE A 219 16.02 -5.86 -23.33
CA PHE A 219 17.20 -6.56 -22.82
C PHE A 219 18.40 -6.29 -23.74
N ALA A 220 19.57 -6.03 -23.15
CA ALA A 220 20.82 -5.92 -23.89
C ALA A 220 21.97 -6.55 -23.11
N ARG A 221 22.78 -7.38 -23.78
CA ARG A 221 23.99 -7.99 -23.21
C ARG A 221 25.22 -7.41 -23.88
N SER A 222 26.19 -6.94 -23.10
CA SER A 222 27.46 -6.42 -23.62
C SER A 222 28.58 -6.57 -22.59
N GLY A 223 29.74 -7.09 -23.00
CA GLY A 223 30.96 -7.05 -22.17
C GLY A 223 30.84 -7.69 -20.79
N GLY A 224 30.07 -8.77 -20.64
CA GLY A 224 29.83 -9.40 -19.33
C GLY A 224 28.84 -8.66 -18.43
N MET A 225 28.03 -7.78 -19.02
CA MET A 225 26.96 -7.05 -18.35
C MET A 225 25.63 -7.31 -19.04
N ASP A 226 24.58 -7.43 -18.24
CA ASP A 226 23.20 -7.51 -18.69
C ASP A 226 22.45 -6.26 -18.27
N GLN A 227 21.86 -5.58 -19.25
CA GLN A 227 20.97 -4.44 -19.04
C GLN A 227 19.52 -4.89 -19.27
N VAL A 228 18.69 -4.64 -18.27
CA VAL A 228 17.27 -5.01 -18.25
C VAL A 228 16.44 -3.73 -18.06
N THR A 229 15.41 -3.58 -18.88
CA THR A 229 14.49 -2.44 -18.87
C THR A 229 13.05 -2.92 -18.68
N TRP A 230 12.26 -2.20 -17.86
CA TRP A 230 10.85 -2.49 -17.59
C TRP A 230 10.08 -1.21 -17.25
N PRO A 231 8.74 -1.19 -17.36
CA PRO A 231 7.95 -0.05 -16.90
C PRO A 231 7.95 0.02 -15.36
N GLY A 232 8.13 1.22 -14.80
CA GLY A 232 8.17 1.42 -13.36
C GLY A 232 7.15 2.43 -12.87
N LEU A 233 6.59 2.15 -11.70
CA LEU A 233 5.65 3.01 -10.99
C LEU A 233 6.28 3.57 -9.72
N PRO A 234 6.13 4.86 -9.42
CA PRO A 234 6.64 5.48 -8.19
C PRO A 234 6.00 4.94 -6.90
N THR A 235 4.87 4.22 -7.00
CA THR A 235 4.11 3.63 -5.90
C THR A 235 4.61 2.21 -5.53
N ARG A 236 5.66 1.73 -6.20
CA ARG A 236 6.21 0.37 -6.04
C ARG A 236 7.72 0.36 -5.91
N LEU A 237 8.20 -0.72 -5.30
CA LEU A 237 9.60 -1.12 -5.30
C LEU A 237 9.76 -2.31 -6.24
N TYR A 238 10.98 -2.53 -6.74
CA TYR A 238 11.28 -3.61 -7.67
C TYR A 238 12.50 -4.40 -7.24
N ARG A 239 12.46 -5.72 -7.45
CA ARG A 239 13.65 -6.57 -7.44
C ARG A 239 13.88 -7.14 -8.83
N LEU A 240 15.11 -7.02 -9.30
CA LEU A 240 15.57 -7.73 -10.49
C LEU A 240 16.18 -9.05 -10.03
N GLU A 241 15.59 -10.14 -10.47
CA GLU A 241 16.01 -11.48 -10.09
C GLU A 241 16.44 -12.27 -11.32
N TRP A 242 17.29 -13.27 -11.12
CA TRP A 242 17.80 -14.11 -12.18
C TRP A 242 17.85 -15.58 -11.78
N ARG A 243 17.90 -16.44 -12.79
CA ARG A 243 18.22 -17.86 -12.65
C ARG A 243 18.93 -18.38 -13.88
N ALA A 244 19.64 -19.50 -13.74
CA ALA A 244 20.43 -20.10 -14.82
C ALA A 244 19.58 -20.91 -15.81
N SER A 245 18.47 -21.49 -15.37
CA SER A 245 17.59 -22.34 -16.17
C SER A 245 16.10 -22.09 -15.85
N LEU A 246 15.20 -22.53 -16.74
CA LEU A 246 13.75 -22.52 -16.49
C LEU A 246 13.22 -23.84 -15.92
N ALA A 247 14.10 -24.77 -15.52
CA ALA A 247 13.71 -26.06 -14.97
C ALA A 247 12.81 -25.90 -13.73
N ALA A 248 11.85 -26.83 -13.58
CA ALA A 248 10.98 -26.85 -12.41
C ALA A 248 11.81 -27.06 -11.14
N GLY A 249 11.57 -26.25 -10.11
CA GLY A 249 12.31 -26.29 -8.84
C GLY A 249 13.49 -25.31 -8.76
N ASP A 250 13.94 -24.72 -9.87
CA ASP A 250 14.97 -23.68 -9.83
C ASP A 250 14.40 -22.38 -9.24
N GLY A 251 14.94 -21.99 -8.08
CA GLY A 251 14.63 -20.73 -7.43
C GLY A 251 15.18 -19.52 -8.19
N TRP A 252 14.59 -18.35 -7.90
CA TRP A 252 15.09 -17.06 -8.36
C TRP A 252 16.03 -16.47 -7.32
N SER A 253 17.15 -15.92 -7.79
CA SER A 253 18.16 -15.25 -6.96
C SER A 253 18.18 -13.76 -7.23
N ASP A 254 18.50 -12.95 -6.22
CA ASP A 254 18.72 -11.51 -6.42
C ASP A 254 19.87 -11.30 -7.43
N SER A 255 19.70 -10.33 -8.34
CA SER A 255 20.70 -10.00 -9.35
C SER A 255 21.91 -9.23 -8.83
N GLY A 256 21.92 -8.88 -7.53
CA GLY A 256 22.86 -7.97 -6.90
C GLY A 256 22.42 -6.51 -6.94
N ALA A 257 21.31 -6.21 -7.62
CA ALA A 257 20.78 -4.85 -7.72
C ALA A 257 20.02 -4.40 -6.44
N GLY A 258 19.68 -5.34 -5.56
CA GLY A 258 18.88 -5.08 -4.37
C GLY A 258 17.50 -4.49 -4.69
N VAL A 259 16.92 -3.80 -3.71
CA VAL A 259 15.60 -3.17 -3.84
C VAL A 259 15.71 -1.84 -4.57
N ILE A 260 14.91 -1.70 -5.63
CA ILE A 260 14.93 -0.56 -6.53
C ILE A 260 13.65 0.26 -6.32
N ALA A 261 13.80 1.53 -5.93
CA ALA A 261 12.67 2.45 -5.89
C ALA A 261 12.15 2.73 -7.31
N GLY A 262 10.84 2.63 -7.49
CA GLY A 262 10.19 3.03 -8.73
C GLY A 262 10.29 4.54 -9.00
N SER A 263 9.98 4.93 -10.23
CA SER A 263 10.19 6.31 -10.71
C SER A 263 8.97 6.80 -11.49
N LYS A 264 8.69 8.10 -11.39
CA LYS A 264 7.67 8.77 -12.23
C LYS A 264 8.03 8.81 -13.72
N LYS A 265 9.28 8.51 -14.08
CA LYS A 265 9.76 8.57 -15.48
C LYS A 265 9.37 7.35 -16.33
N GLY A 266 8.50 6.47 -15.82
CA GLY A 266 7.82 5.42 -16.58
C GLY A 266 8.69 4.22 -16.96
N SER A 267 9.98 4.40 -17.23
CA SER A 267 10.90 3.31 -17.57
C SER A 267 12.06 3.21 -16.58
N MET A 268 12.32 1.98 -16.14
CA MET A 268 13.37 1.59 -15.22
C MET A 268 14.43 0.82 -15.97
N ILE A 269 15.70 1.11 -15.72
CA ILE A 269 16.84 0.45 -16.36
C ILE A 269 17.81 0.01 -15.27
N ARG A 270 18.28 -1.24 -15.31
CA ARG A 270 19.38 -1.71 -14.47
C ARG A 270 20.38 -2.52 -15.26
N THR A 271 21.65 -2.31 -14.93
CA THR A 271 22.78 -3.09 -15.47
C THR A 271 23.36 -3.93 -14.34
N VAL A 272 23.51 -5.22 -14.59
CA VAL A 272 24.03 -6.20 -13.61
C VAL A 272 25.17 -7.01 -14.22
N GLU A 273 26.10 -7.44 -13.38
CA GLU A 273 27.22 -8.27 -13.81
C GLU A 273 26.73 -9.67 -14.20
N ALA A 274 27.14 -10.10 -15.39
CA ALA A 274 26.76 -11.36 -16.00
C ALA A 274 27.97 -12.03 -16.67
N PRO A 275 28.56 -13.07 -16.05
CA PRO A 275 29.66 -13.81 -16.65
C PRO A 275 29.30 -14.29 -18.07
N ALA A 276 30.20 -14.02 -19.02
CA ALA A 276 29.91 -14.08 -20.46
C ALA A 276 29.41 -15.44 -21.01
N ALA A 277 29.56 -16.52 -20.24
CA ALA A 277 29.25 -17.89 -20.67
C ALA A 277 27.99 -18.51 -20.05
N ALA A 278 27.26 -17.81 -19.18
CA ALA A 278 26.06 -18.37 -18.55
C ALA A 278 24.78 -17.92 -19.28
N GLN A 279 23.97 -18.90 -19.69
CA GLN A 279 22.55 -18.67 -19.96
C GLN A 279 21.91 -18.12 -18.68
N ARG A 280 21.11 -17.07 -18.82
CA ARG A 280 20.40 -16.45 -17.71
C ARG A 280 19.00 -16.05 -18.14
N PHE A 281 18.08 -16.20 -17.21
CA PHE A 281 16.71 -15.74 -17.31
C PHE A 281 16.50 -14.68 -16.25
N TYR A 282 15.80 -13.62 -16.60
CA TYR A 282 15.50 -12.51 -15.70
C TYR A 282 14.00 -12.42 -15.47
N ARG A 283 13.62 -12.02 -14.27
CA ARG A 283 12.29 -11.49 -13.98
C ARG A 283 12.42 -10.23 -13.16
N VAL A 284 11.43 -9.36 -13.31
CA VAL A 284 11.24 -8.22 -12.44
C VAL A 284 10.06 -8.52 -11.55
N ARG A 285 10.25 -8.39 -10.24
CA ARG A 285 9.17 -8.52 -9.24
C ARG A 285 8.86 -7.14 -8.69
N ALA A 286 7.61 -6.70 -8.79
CA ALA A 286 7.13 -5.55 -8.04
C ALA A 286 6.83 -5.95 -6.58
N LEU A 287 7.06 -4.99 -5.69
CA LEU A 287 6.80 -5.10 -4.27
C LEU A 287 6.02 -3.87 -3.85
N MET A 288 4.99 -4.10 -3.05
CA MET A 288 4.37 -3.02 -2.31
C MET A 288 5.39 -2.48 -1.29
N PRO A 289 5.37 -1.18 -1.00
CA PRO A 289 6.14 -0.63 0.12
C PRO A 289 5.94 -1.47 1.39
N PHE A 290 7.05 -1.89 2.01
CA PHE A 290 7.07 -2.61 3.29
C PHE A 290 6.47 -4.03 3.28
N SER A 291 6.39 -4.68 2.12
CA SER A 291 5.89 -6.06 1.98
C SER A 291 7.01 -7.12 1.96
N GLU A 292 8.16 -6.85 2.59
CA GLU A 292 9.34 -7.76 2.63
C GLU A 292 9.44 -8.55 3.92
#